data_AF-A0A9C8W1D2-F1
#
_entry.id   AF-A0A9C8W1D2-F1
#
_cell.length_a   1.000
_cell.length_b   1.000
_cell.length_c   1.000
_cell.angle_alpha   90.00
_cell.angle_beta   90.00
_cell.angle_gamma   90.00
#
_symmetry.space_group_name_H-M   'P 1'
#
loop_
_entity.id
_entity.type
_entity.pdbx_description
1 polymer ?
#
loop_
_entity_poly.entity_id
_entity_poly.type
_entity_poly.pdbx_seq_one_letter_code
_entity_poly.pdbx_strand_id
1 'polypeptide(L)'
;MPKASPVLRRIAAGLLAAAMLLLPAFGMAEMITGTVLAVSDNGRQVTLRLTDTSAPRTLLVVATGTLPPCARPGNIIRVWGTFVPGGKRFTATDIRGPGHGHRPDPTGVRYRLERSLDRGYRSVRPPHAGGRGRMRRP
;
A
#
# COMPACT_ATOMS: atom_id res chain seq x y z
N MET A 1 -54.01 -17.98 38.53
CA MET A 1 -52.72 -18.40 37.94
C MET A 1 -52.91 -18.64 36.44
N PRO A 2 -52.44 -17.76 35.54
CA PRO A 2 -52.67 -17.93 34.11
C PRO A 2 -51.62 -18.85 33.47
N LYS A 3 -52.10 -19.87 32.73
CA LYS A 3 -51.30 -20.79 31.91
C LYS A 3 -50.86 -20.06 30.63
N ALA A 4 -49.56 -19.81 30.49
CA ALA A 4 -48.99 -19.29 29.26
C ALA A 4 -48.97 -20.37 28.16
N SER A 5 -49.44 -20.03 26.96
CA SER A 5 -49.62 -20.93 25.83
C SER A 5 -48.29 -21.22 25.09
N PRO A 6 -48.07 -22.46 24.60
CA PRO A 6 -46.78 -22.93 24.09
C PRO A 6 -46.42 -22.44 22.68
N VAL A 7 -47.22 -21.58 22.06
CA VAL A 7 -47.10 -21.21 20.64
C VAL A 7 -46.03 -20.12 20.41
N LEU A 8 -45.69 -19.33 21.43
CA LEU A 8 -44.77 -18.20 21.31
C LEU A 8 -43.27 -18.54 21.42
N ARG A 9 -42.89 -19.81 21.60
CA ARG A 9 -41.47 -20.20 21.72
C ARG A 9 -40.77 -20.48 20.38
N ARG A 10 -41.50 -20.56 19.26
CA ARG A 10 -40.91 -20.92 17.96
C ARG A 10 -40.47 -19.73 17.09
N ILE A 11 -40.87 -18.50 17.43
CA ILE A 11 -40.54 -17.31 16.62
C ILE A 11 -39.17 -16.72 17.00
N ALA A 12 -38.72 -16.92 18.24
CA ALA A 12 -37.48 -16.32 18.74
C ALA A 12 -36.19 -17.01 18.25
N ALA A 13 -36.26 -18.25 17.77
CA ALA A 13 -35.08 -18.99 17.31
C ALA A 13 -34.75 -18.75 15.82
N GLY A 14 -35.71 -18.28 15.01
CA GLY A 14 -35.51 -18.04 13.58
C GLY A 14 -34.82 -16.71 13.26
N LEU A 15 -34.95 -15.71 14.13
CA LEU A 15 -34.44 -14.36 13.88
C LEU A 15 -32.95 -14.19 14.21
N LEU A 16 -32.39 -15.08 15.04
CA LEU A 16 -30.97 -15.04 15.43
C LEU A 16 -30.05 -15.72 14.40
N ALA A 17 -30.58 -16.62 13.58
CA ALA A 17 -29.82 -17.26 12.48
C ALA A 17 -29.70 -16.36 11.24
N ALA A 18 -30.65 -15.43 11.02
CA ALA A 18 -30.62 -14.50 9.88
C ALA A 18 -29.62 -13.35 10.07
N ALA A 19 -29.26 -13.01 11.32
CA ALA A 19 -28.31 -11.94 11.61
C ALA A 19 -26.83 -12.37 11.47
N MET A 20 -26.53 -13.67 11.46
CA MET A 20 -25.18 -14.19 11.23
C MET A 20 -24.77 -14.30 9.76
N LEU A 21 -25.71 -14.16 8.82
CA LEU A 21 -25.44 -14.21 7.37
C LEU A 21 -24.99 -12.86 6.77
N LEU A 22 -24.90 -11.82 7.60
CA LEU A 22 -24.43 -10.48 7.22
C LEU A 22 -23.08 -10.15 7.85
N LEU A 23 -22.21 -11.15 8.01
CA LEU A 23 -20.79 -10.86 8.22
C LEU A 23 -20.22 -10.41 6.87
N PRO A 24 -19.93 -9.12 6.65
CA PRO A 24 -19.07 -8.75 5.53
C PRO A 24 -17.79 -9.54 5.73
N ALA A 25 -17.42 -10.36 4.76
CA ALA A 25 -16.11 -10.98 4.73
C ALA A 25 -15.10 -9.84 4.83
N PHE A 26 -14.57 -9.60 6.03
CA PHE A 26 -13.48 -8.69 6.25
C PHE A 26 -12.33 -9.26 5.42
N GLY A 27 -12.16 -8.70 4.22
CA GLY A 27 -11.08 -9.08 3.32
C GLY A 27 -9.80 -8.96 4.10
N MET A 28 -9.13 -10.09 4.30
CA MET A 28 -7.78 -10.12 4.86
C MET A 28 -6.94 -9.09 4.08
N ALA A 29 -6.25 -8.20 4.79
CA ALA A 29 -5.40 -7.22 4.14
C ALA A 29 -4.33 -7.95 3.35
N GLU A 30 -4.46 -7.92 2.02
CA GLU A 30 -3.54 -8.55 1.09
C GLU A 30 -2.44 -7.55 0.74
N MET A 31 -1.23 -8.07 0.53
CA MET A 31 -0.08 -7.27 0.13
C MET A 31 0.32 -7.69 -1.28
N ILE A 32 0.41 -6.71 -2.18
CA ILE A 32 0.82 -6.92 -3.56
C ILE A 32 2.07 -6.10 -3.87
N THR A 33 2.96 -6.66 -4.66
CA THR A 33 4.13 -5.96 -5.19
C THR A 33 4.01 -5.79 -6.71
N GLY A 34 4.29 -4.58 -7.20
CA GLY A 34 4.23 -4.32 -8.63
C GLY A 34 4.97 -3.06 -9.06
N THR A 35 5.21 -2.98 -10.37
CA THR A 35 5.79 -1.81 -11.02
C THR A 35 4.69 -0.87 -11.47
N VAL A 36 4.83 0.41 -11.15
CA VAL A 36 3.89 1.45 -11.59
C VAL A 36 4.03 1.67 -13.09
N LEU A 37 2.94 1.49 -13.83
CA LEU A 37 2.90 1.78 -15.26
C LEU A 37 2.42 3.20 -15.51
N ALA A 38 1.33 3.58 -14.85
CA ALA A 38 0.68 4.87 -15.04
C ALA A 38 0.03 5.33 -13.75
N VAL A 39 -0.11 6.65 -13.61
CA VAL A 39 -0.81 7.32 -12.53
C VAL A 39 -1.90 8.15 -13.18
N SER A 40 -3.12 8.08 -12.64
CA SER A 40 -4.23 8.90 -13.14
C SER A 40 -4.01 10.37 -12.82
N ASP A 41 -4.51 11.26 -13.67
CA ASP A 41 -4.41 12.72 -13.51
C ASP A 41 -5.03 13.22 -12.19
N ASN A 42 -5.96 12.46 -11.61
CA ASN A 42 -6.55 12.78 -10.31
C ASN A 42 -5.66 12.44 -9.10
N GLY A 43 -4.50 11.81 -9.31
CA GLY A 43 -3.55 11.45 -8.25
C GLY A 43 -4.07 10.46 -7.21
N ARG A 44 -5.14 9.71 -7.52
CA ARG A 44 -5.77 8.72 -6.62
C ARG A 44 -5.75 7.30 -7.16
N GLN A 45 -5.44 7.12 -8.44
CA GLN A 45 -5.42 5.81 -9.07
C GLN A 45 -4.05 5.54 -9.68
N VAL A 46 -3.58 4.31 -9.53
CA VAL A 46 -2.32 3.85 -10.09
C VAL A 46 -2.52 2.48 -10.73
N THR A 47 -1.97 2.32 -11.93
CA THR A 47 -2.00 1.06 -12.66
C THR A 47 -0.70 0.32 -12.43
N LEU A 48 -0.77 -0.87 -11.84
CA LEU A 48 0.39 -1.69 -11.52
C LEU A 48 0.52 -2.89 -12.45
N ARG A 49 1.76 -3.20 -12.82
CA ARG A 49 2.13 -4.52 -13.34
C ARG A 49 2.62 -5.37 -12.19
N LEU A 50 1.92 -6.45 -11.88
CA LEU A 50 2.28 -7.35 -10.78
C LEU A 50 3.58 -8.11 -11.11
N THR A 51 4.47 -8.21 -10.12
CA THR A 51 5.77 -8.89 -10.26
C THR A 51 5.71 -10.33 -9.74
N ASP A 52 4.79 -10.61 -8.81
CA ASP A 52 4.76 -11.87 -8.06
C ASP A 52 3.99 -12.99 -8.79
N THR A 53 3.44 -12.73 -9.98
CA THR A 53 2.66 -13.70 -10.76
C THR A 53 3.43 -14.21 -11.98
N SER A 54 3.35 -15.51 -12.24
CA SER A 54 3.98 -16.17 -13.40
C SER A 54 3.54 -15.61 -14.76
N ALA A 55 2.37 -14.97 -14.81
CA ALA A 55 1.88 -14.22 -15.95
C ALA A 55 1.84 -12.72 -15.63
N PRO A 56 2.26 -11.83 -16.56
CA PRO A 56 2.16 -10.39 -16.36
C PRO A 56 0.68 -9.99 -16.29
N ARG A 57 0.25 -9.52 -15.12
CA ARG A 57 -1.11 -9.02 -14.89
C ARG A 57 -1.07 -7.55 -14.54
N THR A 58 -2.03 -6.81 -15.09
CA THR A 58 -2.22 -5.39 -14.81
C THR A 58 -3.37 -5.23 -13.82
N LEU A 59 -3.14 -4.47 -12.77
CA LEU A 59 -4.12 -4.24 -11.70
C LEU A 59 -4.33 -2.74 -11.50
N LEU A 60 -5.60 -2.33 -11.43
CA LEU A 60 -5.97 -0.97 -11.07
C LEU A 60 -6.03 -0.87 -9.55
N VAL A 61 -5.15 -0.04 -8.99
CA VAL A 61 -5.11 0.27 -7.57
C VAL A 61 -5.75 1.63 -7.32
N VAL A 62 -6.70 1.68 -6.40
CA VAL A 62 -7.40 2.90 -5.97
C VAL A 62 -6.94 3.23 -4.56
N ALA A 63 -6.27 4.37 -4.41
CA ALA A 63 -5.87 4.87 -3.10
C ALA A 63 -7.05 5.54 -2.40
N THR A 64 -7.14 5.35 -1.08
CA THR A 64 -8.11 6.04 -0.22
C THR A 64 -7.80 7.52 -0.03
N GLY A 65 -6.56 7.95 -0.32
CA GLY A 65 -6.10 9.34 -0.24
C GLY A 65 -5.18 9.73 -1.41
N THR A 66 -4.36 10.75 -1.18
CA THR A 66 -3.35 11.19 -2.15
C THR A 66 -2.26 10.14 -2.31
N LEU A 67 -1.89 9.82 -3.54
CA LEU A 67 -0.79 8.89 -3.81
C LEU A 67 0.55 9.42 -3.24
N PRO A 68 1.37 8.56 -2.61
CA PRO A 68 2.67 8.99 -2.11
C PRO A 68 3.64 9.29 -3.28
N PRO A 69 4.68 10.11 -3.06
CA PRO A 69 5.64 10.47 -4.09
C PRO A 69 6.39 9.28 -4.72
N CYS A 70 6.41 8.13 -4.04
CA CYS A 70 7.02 6.91 -4.57
C CYS A 70 6.17 6.24 -5.66
N ALA A 71 4.88 6.57 -5.80
CA ALA A 71 3.99 6.04 -6.84
C ALA A 71 4.19 6.76 -8.18
N ARG A 72 5.42 6.72 -8.72
CA ARG A 72 5.78 7.28 -10.04
C ARG A 72 5.95 6.15 -11.06
N PRO A 73 5.62 6.37 -12.35
CA PRO A 73 5.89 5.39 -13.41
C PRO A 73 7.33 4.86 -13.36
N GLY A 74 7.47 3.54 -13.49
CA GLY A 74 8.74 2.81 -13.42
C GLY A 74 9.17 2.37 -12.02
N ASN A 75 8.62 2.95 -10.94
CA ASN A 75 8.96 2.54 -9.59
C ASN A 75 8.28 1.22 -9.21
N ILE A 76 8.98 0.41 -8.42
CA ILE A 76 8.41 -0.76 -7.76
C ILE A 76 7.84 -0.32 -6.41
N ILE A 77 6.57 -0.64 -6.15
CA ILE A 77 5.89 -0.32 -4.91
C ILE A 77 5.23 -1.56 -4.32
N ARG A 78 5.03 -1.53 -3.00
CA ARG A 78 4.24 -2.48 -2.24
C ARG A 78 2.96 -1.80 -1.80
N VAL A 79 1.83 -2.47 -2.02
CA VAL A 79 0.51 -1.94 -1.71
C VAL A 79 -0.20 -2.93 -0.80
N TRP A 80 -0.71 -2.43 0.32
CA TRP A 80 -1.59 -3.18 1.22
C TRP A 80 -3.02 -2.75 0.99
N GLY A 81 -3.95 -3.68 1.08
CA GLY A 81 -5.35 -3.37 0.84
C GLY A 81 -6.22 -4.58 0.63
N THR A 82 -7.34 -4.38 -0.05
CA THR A 82 -8.33 -5.43 -0.29
C THR A 82 -8.78 -5.41 -1.75
N PHE A 83 -8.95 -6.59 -2.32
CA PHE A 83 -9.61 -6.72 -3.62
C PHE A 83 -11.09 -6.34 -3.52
N VAL A 84 -11.55 -5.55 -4.49
CA VAL A 84 -12.98 -5.27 -4.66
C VAL A 84 -13.63 -6.52 -5.26
N PRO A 85 -14.86 -6.90 -4.84
CA PRO A 85 -15.60 -7.99 -5.45
C PRO A 85 -15.59 -7.90 -6.98
N GLY A 86 -15.16 -8.97 -7.65
CA GLY A 86 -14.93 -8.98 -9.10
C GLY A 86 -13.45 -8.87 -9.53
N GLY A 87 -12.51 -8.71 -8.59
CA GLY A 87 -11.07 -9.00 -8.76
C GLY A 87 -10.26 -8.07 -9.67
N LYS A 88 -10.90 -7.12 -10.36
CA LYS A 88 -10.22 -6.19 -11.30
C LYS A 88 -9.67 -4.94 -10.63
N ARG A 89 -10.06 -4.65 -9.39
CA ARG A 89 -9.68 -3.45 -8.64
C ARG A 89 -9.19 -3.82 -7.26
N PHE A 90 -8.19 -3.07 -6.81
CA PHE A 90 -7.59 -3.22 -5.49
C PHE A 90 -7.65 -1.89 -4.75
N THR A 91 -8.27 -1.88 -3.58
CA THR A 91 -8.38 -0.66 -2.77
C THR A 91 -7.22 -0.62 -1.80
N ALA A 92 -6.33 0.36 -1.98
CA ALA A 92 -5.13 0.50 -1.17
C ALA A 92 -5.41 1.23 0.15
N THR A 93 -4.99 0.59 1.24
CA THR A 93 -4.94 1.16 2.58
C THR A 93 -3.57 1.77 2.90
N ASP A 94 -2.48 1.18 2.39
CA ASP A 94 -1.12 1.71 2.53
C ASP A 94 -0.31 1.45 1.25
N ILE A 95 0.57 2.39 0.90
CA ILE A 95 1.42 2.33 -0.28
C ILE A 95 2.84 2.72 0.12
N ARG A 96 3.78 1.80 -0.07
CA ARG A 96 5.19 2.02 0.24
C ARG A 96 6.06 1.74 -0.97
N GLY A 97 7.17 2.46 -1.08
CA GLY A 97 8.10 2.32 -2.18
C GLY A 97 9.48 2.85 -1.83
N PRO A 98 10.39 2.95 -2.81
CA PRO A 98 11.72 3.50 -2.59
C PRO A 98 11.63 4.92 -1.99
N GLY A 99 12.47 5.18 -0.99
CA GLY A 99 12.49 6.44 -0.24
C GLY A 99 11.43 6.58 0.85
N HIS A 100 10.51 5.62 1.00
CA HIS A 100 9.52 5.63 2.07
C HIS A 100 10.18 5.17 3.39
N GLY A 101 10.18 6.03 4.41
CA GLY A 101 10.75 5.73 5.73
C GLY A 101 12.15 6.29 6.00
N HIS A 102 12.79 6.96 5.04
CA HIS A 102 13.91 7.84 5.34
C HIS A 102 13.36 9.11 5.99
N ARG A 103 13.14 9.05 7.31
CA ARG A 103 13.04 10.29 8.09
C ARG A 103 14.30 11.11 7.80
N PRO A 104 14.19 12.44 7.70
CA PRO A 104 15.37 13.30 7.78
C PRO A 104 16.13 12.82 9.01
N ASP A 105 17.37 12.38 8.83
CA ASP A 105 18.25 12.11 9.94
C ASP A 105 18.94 13.44 10.22
N PRO A 106 18.42 14.27 11.16
CA PRO A 106 18.99 15.59 11.42
C PRO A 106 20.43 15.47 11.92
N THR A 107 20.79 14.32 12.48
CA THR A 107 22.15 14.04 12.99
C THR A 107 23.07 13.49 11.90
N GLY A 108 22.52 12.98 10.79
CA GLY A 108 23.27 12.32 9.73
C GLY A 108 24.09 11.11 10.20
N VAL A 109 23.76 10.54 11.37
CA VAL A 109 24.48 9.40 11.96
C VAL A 109 24.17 8.12 11.21
N ARG A 110 22.90 7.83 10.87
CA ARG A 110 22.53 6.66 10.05
C ARG A 110 23.17 6.73 8.67
N TYR A 111 23.12 7.90 8.04
CA TYR A 111 23.79 8.12 6.76
C TYR A 111 25.31 7.88 6.85
N ARG A 112 25.97 8.35 7.93
CA ARG A 112 27.40 8.10 8.15
C ARG A 112 27.71 6.64 8.42
N LEU A 113 26.87 5.94 9.20
CA LEU A 113 27.01 4.52 9.51
C LEU A 113 26.86 3.64 8.25
N GLU A 114 25.83 3.91 7.44
CA GLU A 114 25.63 3.25 6.14
C GLU A 114 26.82 3.49 5.21
N ARG A 115 27.35 4.73 5.15
CA ARG A 115 28.54 5.06 4.36
C ARG A 115 29.83 4.38 4.84
N SER A 116 29.96 4.09 6.13
CA SER A 116 31.11 3.33 6.65
C SER A 116 31.02 1.83 6.36
N LEU A 117 29.81 1.28 6.22
CA LEU A 117 29.62 -0.12 5.80
C LEU A 117 29.90 -0.32 4.31
N ASP A 118 29.61 0.69 3.48
CA ASP A 118 29.86 0.65 2.02
C ASP A 118 31.35 0.72 1.62
N ARG A 119 32.28 0.97 2.55
CA ARG A 119 33.73 0.89 2.23
C ARG A 119 34.23 -0.54 2.01
N GLY A 120 33.42 -1.55 2.30
CA GLY A 120 33.78 -2.96 2.08
C GLY A 120 33.28 -3.57 0.76
N TYR A 121 32.23 -3.01 0.15
CA TYR A 121 31.61 -3.60 -1.04
C TYR A 121 31.36 -2.57 -2.13
N ARG A 122 32.17 -2.65 -3.19
CA ARG A 122 32.00 -1.94 -4.46
C ARG A 122 30.55 -2.10 -4.97
N SER A 123 29.75 -1.04 -4.94
CA SER A 123 28.64 -0.91 -5.91
C SER A 123 28.37 0.56 -6.28
N VAL A 124 29.02 0.96 -7.37
CA VAL A 124 28.48 1.77 -8.47
C VAL A 124 27.15 2.49 -8.20
N ARG A 125 27.19 3.70 -7.65
CA ARG A 125 26.20 4.75 -7.98
C ARG A 125 26.93 6.05 -8.32
N PRO A 126 26.65 6.67 -9.47
CA PRO A 126 27.34 7.89 -9.87
C PRO A 126 26.95 9.03 -8.92
N PRO A 127 27.87 9.93 -8.58
CA PRO A 127 27.55 11.10 -7.78
C PRO A 127 26.70 12.04 -8.63
N HIS A 128 25.45 12.28 -8.25
CA HIS A 128 24.74 13.47 -8.70
C HIS A 128 25.47 14.69 -8.14
N ALA A 129 26.32 15.28 -8.99
CA ALA A 129 26.97 16.55 -8.77
C ALA A 129 25.92 17.66 -8.68
N GLY A 130 25.65 18.12 -7.47
CA GLY A 130 24.78 19.27 -7.20
C GLY A 130 25.36 20.09 -6.05
N GLY A 131 26.22 21.05 -6.35
CA GLY A 131 26.83 21.92 -5.34
C GLY A 131 27.46 23.15 -5.95
N ARG A 132 26.63 24.18 -6.18
CA ARG A 132 26.96 25.48 -6.77
C ARG A 132 28.07 26.19 -5.99
N GLY A 133 29.30 26.17 -6.49
CA GLY A 133 30.37 27.06 -6.06
C GLY A 133 30.48 28.29 -6.97
N ARG A 134 29.74 29.36 -6.67
CA ARG A 134 30.08 30.73 -7.12
C ARG A 134 29.67 31.75 -6.06
N MET A 135 30.60 32.05 -5.16
CA MET A 135 30.72 33.39 -4.57
C MET A 135 32.07 33.94 -5.02
N ARG A 136 32.05 34.76 -6.07
CA ARG A 136 33.07 35.81 -6.24
C ARG A 136 32.66 36.92 -5.28
N ARG A 137 33.55 37.29 -4.37
CA ARG A 137 33.52 38.60 -3.72
C ARG A 137 34.70 39.42 -4.26
N PRO A 138 34.53 40.75 -4.36
CA PRO A 138 35.53 41.66 -4.93
C PRO A 138 36.84 41.65 -4.16
#